data_AF-A0A9D7XD56-F1
#
_entry.id   AF-A0A9D7XD56-F1
#
_cell.length_a   1.000
_cell.length_b   1.000
_cell.length_c   1.000
_cell.angle_alpha   90.00
_cell.angle_beta   90.00
_cell.angle_gamma   90.00
#
_symmetry.space_group_name_H-M   'P 1'
#
loop_
_entity.id
_entity.type
_entity.pdbx_description
1 polymer ?
#
loop_
_entity_poly.entity_id
_entity_poly.type
_entity_poly.pdbx_seq_one_letter_code
_entity_poly.pdbx_strand_id
1 'polypeptide(L)'
;MLSEDSRWRLVLGKTEDEDDAIELSSDDEAIDDLLSSLYTHGKTGGLGKSSHKIRKWMDGLRSYFPPGIVRIMQQDALERQGIKEMLLEPELLEQIEPDINMVATILQLQQLLPDKTKSVARTLVQKLVKELEKKLKPKLQFAVQSGLFSRSKPVHPTGSIIDWKNDS
;
A
#
# COMPACT_ATOMS: atom_id res chain seq x y z
N MET A 1 -25.47 -2.09 6.59
CA MET A 1 -24.74 -3.26 6.06
C MET A 1 -25.19 -3.38 4.60
N LEU A 2 -24.29 -3.24 3.64
CA LEU A 2 -24.63 -3.21 2.21
C LEU A 2 -25.41 -4.47 1.82
N SER A 3 -26.50 -4.31 1.06
CA SER A 3 -27.21 -5.45 0.46
C SER A 3 -26.26 -6.18 -0.49
N GLU A 4 -26.52 -7.47 -0.70
CA GLU A 4 -25.71 -8.30 -1.59
C GLU A 4 -25.74 -7.74 -3.02
N ASP A 5 -26.92 -7.32 -3.47
CA ASP A 5 -27.15 -6.75 -4.80
C ASP A 5 -26.45 -5.40 -5.01
N SER A 6 -26.49 -4.49 -4.03
CA SER A 6 -25.74 -3.21 -4.10
C SER A 6 -24.23 -3.45 -4.13
N ARG A 7 -23.73 -4.48 -3.43
CA ARG A 7 -22.31 -4.83 -3.43
C ARG A 7 -21.85 -5.37 -4.77
N TRP A 8 -22.63 -6.26 -5.38
CA TRP A 8 -22.32 -6.80 -6.69
C TRP A 8 -22.38 -5.73 -7.79
N ARG A 9 -23.34 -4.80 -7.70
CA ARG A 9 -23.40 -3.64 -8.60
C ARG A 9 -22.19 -2.73 -8.47
N LEU A 10 -21.72 -2.43 -7.25
CA LEU A 10 -20.49 -1.65 -7.03
C LEU A 10 -19.22 -2.34 -7.58
N VAL A 11 -19.15 -3.67 -7.53
CA VAL A 11 -18.00 -4.44 -8.01
C VAL A 11 -17.97 -4.53 -9.54
N LEU A 12 -19.14 -4.69 -10.16
CA LEU A 12 -19.29 -4.83 -11.62
C LEU A 12 -19.30 -3.48 -12.34
N GLY A 13 -19.57 -2.39 -11.61
CA GLY A 13 -19.73 -1.06 -12.16
C GLY A 13 -21.03 -0.90 -12.96
N LYS A 14 -21.26 0.29 -13.49
CA LYS A 14 -22.43 0.56 -14.33
C LYS A 14 -22.30 -0.15 -15.68
N THR A 15 -23.10 -1.19 -15.90
CA THR A 15 -23.32 -1.80 -17.22
C THR A 15 -24.23 -0.88 -18.06
N GLU A 16 -23.96 -0.77 -19.36
CA GLU A 16 -24.72 0.11 -20.29
C GLU A 16 -26.19 -0.31 -20.47
N ASP A 17 -26.57 -1.51 -20.02
CA ASP A 17 -27.95 -1.99 -20.06
C ASP A 17 -28.79 -1.33 -18.94
N GLU A 18 -29.62 -0.36 -19.33
CA GLU A 18 -30.44 0.50 -18.45
C GLU A 18 -31.66 -0.18 -17.83
N ASP A 19 -31.99 -1.43 -18.17
CA ASP A 19 -33.29 -2.04 -17.81
C ASP A 19 -33.31 -2.79 -16.45
N ASP A 20 -32.15 -3.11 -15.85
CA ASP A 20 -32.05 -3.79 -14.53
C ASP A 20 -31.16 -3.00 -13.54
N ALA A 21 -31.26 -1.68 -13.56
CA ALA A 21 -30.51 -0.82 -12.67
C ALA A 21 -31.04 -0.92 -11.22
N ILE A 22 -30.39 -1.74 -10.38
CA ILE A 22 -30.63 -1.75 -8.93
C ILE A 22 -30.48 -0.31 -8.41
N GLU A 23 -31.53 0.20 -7.76
CA GLU A 23 -31.52 1.51 -7.11
C GLU A 23 -30.51 1.47 -5.95
N LEU A 24 -29.48 2.32 -6.07
CA LEU A 24 -28.46 2.49 -5.04
C LEU A 24 -28.97 3.51 -4.01
N SER A 25 -28.60 3.34 -2.75
CA SER A 25 -28.82 4.40 -1.77
C SER A 25 -27.93 5.60 -2.10
N SER A 26 -28.24 6.79 -1.56
CA SER A 26 -27.41 7.98 -1.81
C SER A 26 -25.95 7.80 -1.36
N ASP A 27 -25.71 6.99 -0.33
CA ASP A 27 -24.36 6.63 0.11
C ASP A 27 -23.67 5.67 -0.88
N ASP A 28 -24.42 4.72 -1.45
CA ASP A 28 -23.90 3.78 -2.43
C ASP A 28 -23.58 4.45 -3.77
N GLU A 29 -24.39 5.43 -4.19
CA GLU A 29 -24.08 6.27 -5.36
C GLU A 29 -22.80 7.07 -5.16
N ALA A 30 -22.59 7.63 -3.95
CA ALA A 30 -21.36 8.34 -3.63
C ALA A 30 -20.13 7.42 -3.66
N ILE A 31 -20.28 6.17 -3.24
CA ILE A 31 -19.22 5.14 -3.31
C ILE A 31 -18.97 4.74 -4.78
N ASP A 32 -20.02 4.55 -5.58
CA ASP A 32 -19.89 4.21 -7.01
C ASP A 32 -19.17 5.30 -7.79
N ASP A 33 -19.56 6.56 -7.62
CA ASP A 33 -18.88 7.72 -8.21
C ASP A 33 -17.41 7.77 -7.82
N LEU A 34 -17.12 7.48 -6.55
CA LEU A 34 -15.76 7.45 -6.02
C LEU A 34 -14.92 6.35 -6.68
N LEU A 35 -15.47 5.13 -6.81
CA LEU A 35 -14.79 4.00 -7.44
C LEU A 35 -14.63 4.21 -8.95
N SER A 36 -15.67 4.70 -9.64
CA SER A 36 -15.67 5.06 -11.05
C SER A 36 -14.59 6.10 -11.40
N SER A 37 -14.40 7.09 -10.53
CA SER A 37 -13.36 8.10 -10.71
C SER A 37 -11.94 7.51 -10.72
N LEU A 38 -11.73 6.42 -9.98
CA LEU A 38 -10.43 5.77 -9.85
C LEU A 38 -10.20 4.70 -10.92
N TYR A 39 -11.20 3.85 -11.15
CA TYR A 39 -11.07 2.62 -11.91
C TYR A 39 -11.49 2.74 -13.38
N THR A 40 -12.46 3.60 -13.69
CA THR A 40 -13.03 3.71 -15.06
C THR A 40 -12.30 4.77 -15.89
N HIS A 41 -11.80 5.83 -15.26
CA HIS A 41 -11.15 6.95 -15.94
C HIS A 41 -9.62 6.85 -15.93
N GLY A 42 -9.08 5.82 -16.59
CA GLY A 42 -7.63 5.57 -16.73
C GLY A 42 -6.85 6.59 -17.57
N LYS A 43 -7.40 7.78 -17.86
CA LYS A 43 -6.74 8.85 -18.64
C LYS A 43 -7.18 10.22 -18.14
N THR A 44 -6.51 10.77 -17.13
CA THR A 44 -6.59 12.21 -16.85
C THR A 44 -5.21 12.85 -16.97
N GLY A 45 -4.88 13.26 -18.21
CA GLY A 45 -3.85 14.26 -18.44
C GLY A 45 -4.44 15.64 -18.20
N GLY A 46 -3.97 16.36 -17.18
CA GLY A 46 -4.39 17.74 -16.92
C GLY A 46 -3.90 18.26 -15.57
N LEU A 47 -2.69 18.84 -15.57
CA LEU A 47 -1.86 19.34 -14.46
C LEU A 47 -2.47 20.44 -13.55
N GLY A 48 -3.79 20.51 -13.38
CA GLY A 48 -4.40 21.51 -12.49
C GLY A 48 -5.79 21.19 -11.96
N LYS A 49 -6.54 20.25 -12.58
CA LYS A 49 -7.85 19.82 -12.09
C LYS A 49 -7.79 18.46 -11.37
N SER A 50 -6.67 17.75 -11.43
CA SER A 50 -6.48 16.43 -10.81
C SER A 50 -6.30 16.53 -9.29
N SER A 51 -5.60 17.54 -8.77
CA SER A 51 -5.28 17.64 -7.34
C SER A 51 -6.50 17.76 -6.43
N HIS A 52 -7.48 18.62 -6.75
CA HIS A 52 -8.72 18.75 -5.97
C HIS A 52 -9.59 17.48 -6.04
N LYS A 53 -9.63 16.83 -7.20
CA LYS A 53 -10.33 15.55 -7.38
C LYS A 53 -9.69 14.44 -6.55
N ILE A 54 -8.36 14.33 -6.55
CA ILE A 54 -7.60 13.37 -5.75
C ILE A 54 -7.85 13.60 -4.26
N ARG A 55 -7.86 14.86 -3.78
CA ARG A 55 -8.20 15.16 -2.37
C ARG A 55 -9.58 14.70 -1.98
N LYS A 56 -10.60 15.10 -2.76
CA LYS A 56 -12.00 14.72 -2.51
C LYS A 56 -12.17 13.19 -2.50
N TRP A 57 -11.49 12.50 -3.41
CA TRP A 57 -11.45 11.04 -3.47
C TRP A 57 -10.78 10.44 -2.23
N MET A 58 -9.64 10.97 -1.77
CA MET A 58 -8.95 10.50 -0.56
C MET A 58 -9.78 10.70 0.71
N ASP A 59 -10.49 11.83 0.81
CA ASP A 59 -11.41 12.10 1.91
C ASP A 59 -12.59 11.11 1.90
N GLY A 60 -13.23 10.91 0.75
CA GLY A 60 -14.30 9.94 0.59
C GLY A 60 -13.87 8.51 0.93
N LEU A 61 -12.68 8.08 0.50
CA LEU A 61 -12.17 6.75 0.84
C LEU A 61 -12.11 6.51 2.34
N ARG A 62 -11.58 7.48 3.10
CA ARG A 62 -11.48 7.39 4.56
C ARG A 62 -12.83 7.39 5.26
N SER A 63 -13.83 8.05 4.66
CA SER A 63 -15.18 8.09 5.19
C SER A 63 -15.93 6.77 4.99
N TYR A 64 -15.76 6.12 3.83
CA TYR A 64 -16.58 4.96 3.47
C TYR A 64 -15.90 3.60 3.69
N PHE A 65 -14.57 3.54 3.77
CA PHE A 65 -13.84 2.27 3.85
C PHE A 65 -12.99 2.12 5.12
N PRO A 66 -12.87 0.88 5.67
CA PRO A 66 -11.93 0.58 6.74
C PRO A 66 -10.47 0.85 6.33
N PRO A 67 -9.58 1.18 7.29
CA PRO A 67 -8.19 1.57 7.00
C PRO A 67 -7.40 0.57 6.13
N GLY A 68 -7.64 -0.73 6.31
CA GLY A 68 -6.97 -1.77 5.53
C GLY A 68 -7.34 -1.74 4.04
N ILE A 69 -8.60 -1.46 3.72
CA ILE A 69 -9.08 -1.36 2.33
C ILE A 69 -8.61 -0.04 1.71
N VAL A 70 -8.68 1.05 2.48
CA VAL A 70 -8.18 2.36 2.06
C VAL A 70 -6.72 2.26 1.63
N ARG A 71 -5.88 1.56 2.40
CA ARG A 71 -4.47 1.36 2.06
C ARG A 71 -4.27 0.66 0.71
N ILE A 72 -5.03 -0.41 0.44
CA ILE A 72 -4.93 -1.17 -0.81
C ILE A 72 -5.35 -0.28 -1.99
N MET A 73 -6.47 0.42 -1.86
CA MET A 73 -6.97 1.33 -2.90
C MET A 73 -6.03 2.52 -3.15
N GLN A 74 -5.44 3.06 -2.09
CA GLN A 74 -4.43 4.13 -2.20
C GLN A 74 -3.17 3.64 -2.93
N GLN A 75 -2.70 2.43 -2.63
CA GLN A 75 -1.56 1.84 -3.31
C GLN A 75 -1.84 1.63 -4.81
N ASP A 76 -2.98 1.03 -5.14
CA ASP A 76 -3.38 0.81 -6.53
C ASP A 76 -3.61 2.13 -7.29
N ALA A 77 -4.16 3.14 -6.62
CA ALA A 77 -4.30 4.48 -7.18
C ALA A 77 -2.96 5.13 -7.51
N LEU A 78 -1.96 5.02 -6.63
CA LEU A 78 -0.62 5.54 -6.87
C LEU A 78 0.03 4.88 -8.08
N GLU A 79 -0.11 3.56 -8.19
CA GLU A 79 0.45 2.78 -9.29
C GLU A 79 -0.22 3.13 -10.64
N ARG A 80 -1.53 3.45 -10.65
CA ARG A 80 -2.30 3.72 -11.88
C ARG A 80 -2.38 5.19 -12.29
N GLN A 81 -2.70 6.08 -11.35
CA GLN A 81 -2.97 7.51 -11.60
C GLN A 81 -1.69 8.36 -11.59
N GLY A 82 -0.57 7.78 -11.18
CA GLY A 82 0.75 8.38 -11.34
C GLY A 82 1.21 9.16 -10.11
N ILE A 83 2.04 8.49 -9.31
CA ILE A 83 2.84 9.05 -8.20
C ILE A 83 3.41 10.44 -8.54
N LYS A 84 3.82 10.69 -9.79
CA LYS A 84 4.42 11.95 -10.27
C LYS A 84 3.60 13.20 -9.98
N GLU A 85 2.29 13.18 -10.16
CA GLU A 85 1.45 14.37 -9.92
C GLU A 85 1.35 14.67 -8.42
N MET A 86 1.22 13.63 -7.60
CA MET A 86 1.19 13.76 -6.13
C MET A 86 2.54 14.20 -5.56
N LEU A 87 3.65 13.81 -6.20
CA LEU A 87 5.00 14.24 -5.85
C LEU A 87 5.24 15.74 -6.06
N LEU A 88 4.41 16.44 -6.84
CA LEU A 88 4.54 17.89 -7.04
C LEU A 88 3.82 18.69 -5.94
N GLU A 89 2.86 18.07 -5.26
CA GLU A 89 1.96 18.72 -4.30
C GLU A 89 2.25 18.22 -2.86
N PRO A 90 2.87 19.03 -1.98
CA PRO A 90 3.30 18.59 -0.65
C PRO A 90 2.13 18.13 0.24
N GLU A 91 1.01 18.84 0.17
CA GLU A 91 -0.23 18.53 0.90
C GLU A 91 -0.82 17.17 0.54
N LEU A 92 -0.69 16.76 -0.74
CA LEU A 92 -1.14 15.43 -1.16
C LEU A 92 -0.22 14.36 -0.60
N LEU A 93 1.09 14.62 -0.63
CA LEU A 93 2.11 13.69 -0.16
C LEU A 93 1.94 13.34 1.33
N GLU A 94 1.61 14.32 2.17
CA GLU A 94 1.44 14.14 3.63
C GLU A 94 0.34 13.15 4.01
N GLN A 95 -0.67 12.99 3.17
CA GLN A 95 -1.85 12.19 3.49
C GLN A 95 -1.71 10.72 3.08
N ILE A 96 -0.60 10.33 2.44
CA ILE A 96 -0.41 9.01 1.85
C ILE A 96 0.36 8.09 2.81
N GLU A 97 -0.03 6.82 2.86
CA GLU A 97 0.79 5.81 3.53
C GLU A 97 2.06 5.48 2.72
N PRO A 98 3.24 5.48 3.37
CA PRO A 98 4.49 5.25 2.65
C PRO A 98 4.63 3.80 2.17
N ASP A 99 5.07 3.63 0.92
CA ASP A 99 5.29 2.34 0.25
C ASP A 99 6.67 2.25 -0.44
N ILE A 100 7.19 1.04 -0.63
CA ILE A 100 8.48 0.76 -1.26
C ILE A 100 8.51 1.24 -2.73
N ASN A 101 7.44 0.99 -3.51
CA ASN A 101 7.38 1.40 -4.91
C ASN A 101 7.36 2.94 -5.01
N MET A 102 6.67 3.59 -4.08
CA MET A 102 6.67 5.06 -3.95
C MET A 102 8.07 5.60 -3.65
N VAL A 103 8.79 5.02 -2.71
CA VAL A 103 10.17 5.45 -2.37
C VAL A 103 11.12 5.27 -3.56
N ALA A 104 11.03 4.17 -4.29
CA ALA A 104 11.81 3.97 -5.52
C ALA A 104 11.55 5.10 -6.53
N THR A 105 10.28 5.48 -6.70
CA THR A 105 9.86 6.57 -7.61
C THR A 105 10.35 7.94 -7.12
N ILE A 106 10.27 8.22 -5.82
CA ILE A 106 10.82 9.45 -5.22
C ILE A 106 12.32 9.55 -5.49
N LEU A 107 13.07 8.46 -5.31
CA LEU A 107 14.52 8.43 -5.53
C LEU A 107 14.88 8.67 -7.00
N GLN A 108 14.10 8.11 -7.93
CA GLN A 108 14.28 8.35 -9.36
C GLN A 108 14.01 9.82 -9.75
N LEU A 109 13.02 10.45 -9.11
CA LEU A 109 12.55 11.78 -9.47
C LEU A 109 13.03 12.89 -8.52
N GLN A 110 13.91 12.57 -7.57
CA GLN A 110 14.35 13.49 -6.51
C GLN A 110 14.88 14.84 -7.03
N GLN A 111 15.50 14.84 -8.22
CA GLN A 111 16.06 16.03 -8.86
C GLN A 111 14.98 16.95 -9.44
N LEU A 112 13.79 16.41 -9.72
CA LEU A 112 12.65 17.13 -10.30
C LEU A 112 11.68 17.64 -9.23
N LEU A 113 11.86 17.25 -7.97
CA LEU A 113 10.99 17.66 -6.86
C LEU A 113 11.22 19.12 -6.45
N PRO A 114 10.15 19.91 -6.24
CA PRO A 114 10.25 21.20 -5.55
C PRO A 114 10.80 21.03 -4.13
N ASP A 115 11.55 22.01 -3.62
CA ASP A 115 12.21 21.90 -2.31
C ASP A 115 11.21 21.72 -1.15
N LYS A 116 10.02 22.31 -1.26
CA LYS A 116 8.92 22.11 -0.30
C LYS A 116 8.44 20.67 -0.26
N THR A 117 8.42 19.96 -1.38
CA THR A 117 7.95 18.57 -1.45
C THR A 117 9.05 17.57 -1.10
N LYS A 118 10.32 17.93 -1.32
CA LYS A 118 11.47 17.11 -0.89
C LYS A 118 11.50 16.85 0.61
N SER A 119 11.19 17.85 1.43
CA SER A 119 11.18 17.70 2.89
C SER A 119 10.11 16.69 3.34
N VAL A 120 8.90 16.80 2.79
CA VAL A 120 7.80 15.85 3.06
C VAL A 120 8.16 14.45 2.58
N ALA A 121 8.71 14.32 1.37
CA ALA A 121 9.15 13.04 0.83
C ALA A 121 10.21 12.38 1.72
N ARG A 122 11.16 13.15 2.26
CA ARG A 122 12.17 12.64 3.19
C ARG A 122 11.56 12.10 4.46
N THR A 123 10.55 12.79 5.01
CA THR A 123 9.82 12.34 6.20
C THR A 123 9.11 11.00 5.95
N LEU A 124 8.47 10.83 4.79
CA LEU A 124 7.82 9.58 4.41
C LEU A 124 8.82 8.42 4.25
N VAL A 125 9.93 8.66 3.56
CA VAL A 125 11.01 7.67 3.41
C VAL A 125 11.54 7.26 4.79
N GLN A 126 11.77 8.21 5.68
CA GLN A 126 12.23 7.91 7.05
C GLN A 126 11.23 7.07 7.83
N LYS A 127 9.92 7.35 7.70
CA LYS A 127 8.87 6.56 8.35
C LYS A 127 8.90 5.11 7.85
N LEU A 128 8.99 4.90 6.53
CA LEU A 128 9.06 3.57 5.94
C LEU A 128 10.31 2.80 6.41
N VAL A 129 11.48 3.45 6.36
CA VAL A 129 12.74 2.83 6.79
C VAL A 129 12.65 2.39 8.24
N LYS A 130 12.14 3.25 9.14
CA LYS A 130 11.94 2.89 10.56
C LYS A 130 10.99 1.69 10.73
N GLU A 131 9.92 1.63 9.95
CA GLU A 131 8.99 0.49 9.99
C GLU A 131 9.64 -0.80 9.49
N LEU A 132 10.41 -0.73 8.40
CA LEU A 132 11.15 -1.87 7.85
C LEU A 132 12.24 -2.34 8.81
N GLU A 133 13.01 -1.43 9.40
CA GLU A 133 14.01 -1.74 10.42
C GLU A 133 13.37 -2.47 11.61
N LYS A 134 12.23 -1.97 12.11
CA LYS A 134 11.51 -2.61 13.23
C LYS A 134 11.08 -4.04 12.90
N LYS A 135 10.65 -4.30 11.66
CA LYS A 135 10.24 -5.64 11.19
C LYS A 135 11.43 -6.58 10.93
N LEU A 136 12.56 -6.06 10.45
CA LEU A 136 13.73 -6.84 10.05
C LEU A 136 14.71 -7.11 11.19
N LYS A 137 14.84 -6.19 12.15
CA LYS A 137 15.76 -6.28 13.30
C LYS A 137 15.73 -7.64 14.03
N PRO A 138 14.57 -8.20 14.43
CA PRO A 138 14.55 -9.47 15.16
C PRO A 138 15.07 -10.64 14.32
N LYS A 139 14.74 -10.69 13.02
CA LYS A 139 15.21 -11.76 12.11
C LYS A 139 16.72 -11.68 11.89
N LEU A 140 17.26 -10.47 11.70
CA LEU A 140 18.70 -10.24 11.54
C LEU A 140 19.47 -10.60 12.81
N GLN A 141 18.99 -10.18 13.99
CA GLN A 141 19.61 -10.53 15.27
C GLN A 141 19.65 -12.04 15.48
N PHE A 142 18.54 -12.74 15.18
CA PHE A 142 18.47 -14.19 15.28
C PHE A 142 19.44 -14.90 14.32
N ALA A 143 19.52 -14.46 13.06
CA ALA A 143 20.42 -15.05 12.07
C ALA A 143 21.90 -14.84 12.41
N VAL A 144 22.26 -13.67 12.95
CA VAL A 144 23.64 -13.38 13.39
C VAL A 144 24.00 -14.22 14.62
N GLN A 145 23.10 -14.30 15.61
CA GLN A 145 23.32 -15.12 16.80
C GLN A 145 23.46 -16.60 16.43
N SER A 146 22.56 -17.14 15.60
CA SER A 146 22.62 -18.55 15.20
C SER A 146 23.87 -18.89 14.39
N GLY A 147 24.33 -18.00 13.51
CA GLY A 147 25.59 -18.16 12.77
C GLY A 147 26.83 -18.15 13.67
N LEU A 148 26.83 -17.34 14.74
CA LEU A 148 27.89 -17.35 15.76
C LEU A 148 27.88 -18.65 16.58
N PHE A 149 26.71 -19.11 17.03
CA PHE A 149 26.58 -20.36 17.81
C PHE A 149 26.83 -21.62 16.97
N SER A 150 26.57 -21.59 15.66
CA SER A 150 26.89 -22.70 14.77
C SER A 150 28.39 -22.90 14.56
N ARG A 151 29.19 -21.83 14.66
CA ARG A 151 30.66 -21.90 14.58
C ARG A 151 31.32 -22.40 15.86
N SER A 152 30.62 -22.36 16.99
CA SER A 152 31.13 -22.80 18.29
C SER A 152 30.69 -24.21 18.69
N LYS A 153 29.93 -24.93 17.84
CA LYS A 153 29.63 -26.34 18.12
C LYS A 153 30.92 -27.17 17.88
N PRO A 154 31.47 -27.84 18.91
CA PRO A 154 32.55 -28.78 18.68
C PRO A 154 32.05 -29.88 17.75
N VAL A 155 32.81 -30.16 16.68
CA VAL A 155 32.56 -31.24 15.71
C VAL A 155 32.81 -32.62 16.34
N HIS A 156 33.18 -32.67 17.61
CA HIS A 156 33.51 -33.93 18.28
C HIS A 156 32.23 -34.61 18.76
N PRO A 157 31.84 -35.77 18.17
CA PRO A 157 30.80 -36.58 18.78
C PRO A 157 31.36 -37.10 20.10
N THR A 158 30.77 -36.69 21.22
CA THR A 158 30.97 -37.34 22.52
C THR A 158 30.13 -38.61 22.54
N GLY A 159 30.73 -39.73 22.96
CA GLY A 159 30.16 -41.09 22.87
C GLY A 159 28.79 -41.32 23.55
N SER A 160 28.24 -40.31 24.24
CA SER A 160 26.90 -40.33 24.83
C SER A 160 25.75 -40.16 23.82
N ILE A 161 26.01 -39.79 22.56
CA ILE A 161 24.97 -39.54 21.54
C ILE A 161 24.84 -40.72 20.55
N ILE A 162 25.75 -41.69 20.59
CA ILE A 162 25.65 -42.90 19.77
C ILE A 162 24.69 -43.86 20.46
N ASP A 163 23.41 -43.76 20.13
CA ASP A 163 22.39 -44.75 20.49
C ASP A 163 22.63 -46.00 19.64
N TRP A 164 23.53 -46.88 20.10
CA TRP A 164 23.71 -48.22 19.55
C TRP A 164 22.50 -49.06 19.95
N LYS A 165 21.34 -48.76 19.36
CA LYS A 165 20.13 -49.55 19.58
C LYS A 165 20.29 -50.89 18.87
N ASN A 166 20.79 -51.86 19.64
CA ASN A 166 20.69 -53.32 19.52
C ASN A 166 19.99 -53.84 18.24
N ASP A 167 20.79 -54.15 17.21
CA ASP A 167 20.39 -55.10 16.17
C ASP A 167 20.67 -56.51 16.70
N SER A 168 19.62 -57.20 17.16
CA SER A 168 19.57 -58.64 17.41
C SER A 168 18.14 -59.13 17.25
#